data_AF-A0A2T5BTH7-F1
#
_entry.id   AF-A0A2T5BTH7-F1
#
_cell.length_a   1.000
_cell.length_b   1.000
_cell.length_c   1.000
_cell.angle_alpha   90.00
_cell.angle_beta   90.00
_cell.angle_gamma   90.00
#
_symmetry.space_group_name_H-M   'P 1'
#
loop_
_entity.id
_entity.type
_entity.pdbx_description
1 polymer ?
#
loop_
_entity_poly.entity_id
_entity_poly.type
_entity_poly.pdbx_seq_one_letter_code
_entity_poly.pdbx_strand_id
1 'polypeptide(L)'
;MEVHGINFTSRPGRTKPITWLHCILENQTLTAGKLKTFPDFPSFETALKQKGPWIAGFDFPFGQSRKFIREIGWPENWEAFVRHAASLGRAGFRDAMDA
;
A
#
# COMPACT_ATOMS: atom_id res chain seq x y z
N MET A 1 16.10 13.67 8.41
CA MET A 1 15.60 12.28 8.53
C MET A 1 15.12 11.81 7.17
N GLU A 2 15.48 10.60 6.75
CA GLU A 2 14.95 10.05 5.50
C GLU A 2 13.51 9.54 5.70
N VAL A 3 12.61 10.01 4.84
CA VAL A 3 11.20 9.60 4.78
C VAL A 3 10.91 9.14 3.36
N HIS A 4 10.22 8.02 3.21
CA HIS A 4 9.87 7.48 1.91
C HIS A 4 8.36 7.40 1.74
N GLY A 5 7.86 7.88 0.60
CA GLY A 5 6.47 7.69 0.19
C GLY A 5 6.40 6.60 -0.89
N ILE A 6 5.67 5.53 -0.64
CA ILE A 6 5.58 4.38 -1.55
C ILE A 6 4.14 4.21 -2.01
N ASN A 7 3.89 4.36 -3.31
CA ASN A 7 2.62 3.98 -3.92
C ASN A 7 2.79 2.56 -4.51
N PHE A 8 2.08 1.61 -3.89
CA PHE A 8 2.23 0.19 -4.15
C PHE A 8 1.19 -0.33 -5.14
N THR A 9 1.57 -1.34 -5.91
CA THR A 9 0.65 -2.12 -6.74
C THR A 9 0.89 -3.59 -6.50
N SER A 10 -0.19 -4.38 -6.37
CA SER A 10 -0.10 -5.83 -6.22
C SER A 10 0.26 -6.56 -7.52
N ARG A 11 0.35 -5.83 -8.64
CA ARG A 11 0.76 -6.32 -9.95
C ARG A 11 1.71 -5.31 -10.59
N PRO A 12 2.98 -5.23 -10.13
CA PRO A 12 3.95 -4.34 -10.74
C PRO A 12 4.25 -4.77 -12.17
N GLY A 13 4.46 -3.78 -13.03
CA GLY A 13 4.88 -3.97 -14.41
C GLY A 13 5.41 -2.68 -14.99
N ARG A 14 5.93 -2.72 -16.23
CA ARG A 14 6.51 -1.54 -16.89
C ARG A 14 5.55 -0.36 -16.99
N THR A 15 4.27 -0.62 -17.23
CA THR A 15 3.22 0.40 -17.36
C THR A 15 2.60 0.82 -16.02
N LYS A 16 2.83 0.05 -14.95
CA LYS A 16 2.35 0.33 -13.59
C LYS A 16 3.40 -0.13 -12.57
N PRO A 17 4.52 0.59 -12.44
CA PRO A 17 5.56 0.24 -11.46
C PRO A 17 5.10 0.61 -10.04
N ILE A 18 5.72 0.01 -9.04
CA ILE A 18 5.72 0.56 -7.67
C ILE A 18 6.55 1.84 -7.70
N THR A 19 6.07 2.91 -7.07
CA THR A 19 6.82 4.18 -7.01
C THR A 19 7.29 4.45 -5.60
N TRP A 20 8.48 5.02 -5.47
CA TRP A 20 9.16 5.29 -4.20
C TRP A 20 9.76 6.69 -4.27
N LEU A 21 9.14 7.64 -3.58
CA LEU A 21 9.64 9.00 -3.47
C LEU A 21 10.54 9.10 -2.24
N HIS A 22 11.81 9.41 -2.44
CA HIS A 22 12.72 9.75 -1.36
C HIS A 22 12.49 11.20 -0.94
N CYS A 23 12.27 11.42 0.35
CA CYS A 23 12.11 12.74 0.94
C CYS A 23 13.09 12.90 2.10
N ILE A 24 13.43 14.16 2.38
CA ILE A 24 14.19 14.54 3.56
C ILE A 24 13.28 15.39 4.45
N LEU A 25 13.09 14.95 5.69
CA LEU A 25 12.43 15.72 6.75
C LEU A 25 13.50 16.44 7.57
N GLU A 26 13.44 17.77 7.56
CA GLU A 26 14.25 18.66 8.37
C GLU A 26 13.33 19.63 9.12
N ASN A 27 13.42 19.63 10.45
CA ASN A 27 12.47 20.33 11.31
C ASN A 27 11.02 19.93 10.97
N GLN A 28 10.21 20.89 10.47
CA GLN A 28 8.82 20.68 10.07
C GLN A 28 8.63 20.70 8.54
N THR A 29 9.71 20.67 7.77
CA THR A 29 9.69 20.75 6.32
C THR A 29 10.05 19.40 5.73
N LEU A 30 9.15 18.83 4.93
CA LEU A 30 9.40 17.64 4.14
C LEU A 30 9.72 18.05 2.70
N THR A 31 10.95 17.80 2.26
CA THR A 31 11.40 18.11 0.90
C THR A 31 11.34 16.86 0.04
N ALA A 32 10.58 16.91 -1.05
CA ALA A 32 10.53 15.84 -2.05
C ALA A 32 11.84 15.80 -2.85
N GLY A 33 12.44 14.61 -2.91
CA GLY A 33 13.66 14.35 -3.65
C GLY A 33 13.43 13.43 -4.85
N LYS A 34 14.22 12.38 -4.94
CA LYS A 34 14.25 11.49 -6.10
C LYS A 34 13.08 10.50 -6.08
N LEU A 35 12.36 10.41 -7.20
CA LEU A 35 11.43 9.32 -7.48
C LEU A 35 12.18 8.12 -8.07
N LYS A 36 12.00 6.94 -7.47
CA LYS A 36 12.42 5.65 -8.03
C LYS A 36 11.18 4.84 -8.40
N THR A 37 11.31 4.02 -9.42
CA THR A 37 10.23 3.15 -9.91
C THR A 37 10.73 1.73 -10.01
N PHE A 38 9.91 0.78 -9.56
CA PHE A 38 10.23 -0.65 -9.55
C PHE A 38 9.18 -1.39 -10.38
N PRO A 39 9.55 -1.95 -11.55
CA PRO A 39 8.61 -2.64 -12.43
C PRO A 39 8.28 -4.07 -11.97
N ASP A 40 8.92 -4.55 -10.90
CA ASP A 40 8.79 -5.91 -10.38
C ASP A 40 9.05 -5.95 -8.86
N PHE A 41 8.66 -7.04 -8.21
CA PHE A 41 8.89 -7.23 -6.78
C PHE A 41 10.37 -7.40 -6.42
N PRO A 42 11.20 -8.20 -7.13
CA PRO A 42 12.60 -8.38 -6.75
C PRO A 42 13.41 -7.07 -6.64
N SER A 43 13.21 -6.13 -7.58
CA SER A 43 13.87 -4.82 -7.55
C SER A 43 13.40 -3.96 -6.38
N PHE A 44 12.09 -3.98 -6.08
CA PHE A 44 11.50 -3.30 -4.93
C PHE A 44 11.98 -3.88 -3.59
N GLU A 45 11.96 -5.21 -3.44
CA GLU A 45 12.42 -5.91 -2.23
C GLU A 45 13.91 -5.71 -1.98
N THR A 46 14.72 -5.63 -3.03
CA THR A 46 16.13 -5.29 -2.92
C THR A 46 16.31 -3.87 -2.35
N ALA A 47 15.48 -2.91 -2.77
CA ALA A 47 15.51 -1.55 -2.23
C ALA A 47 15.06 -1.51 -0.76
N LEU A 48 14.08 -2.32 -0.36
CA LEU A 48 13.63 -2.42 1.05
C LEU A 48 14.72 -2.90 2.01
N LYS A 49 15.75 -3.60 1.52
CA LYS A 49 16.89 -4.06 2.32
C LYS A 49 17.93 -2.97 2.60
N GLN A 50 17.76 -1.76 2.07
CA GLN A 50 18.65 -0.63 2.33
C GLN A 50 18.71 -0.37 3.85
N LYS A 51 19.92 -0.27 4.40
CA LYS A 51 20.12 0.01 5.83
C LYS A 51 19.60 1.42 6.17
N GLY A 52 18.96 1.54 7.34
CA GLY A 52 18.45 2.78 7.90
C GLY A 52 19.54 3.71 8.50
N PRO A 53 19.12 4.83 9.12
CA PRO A 53 17.75 5.13 9.55
C PRO A 53 16.89 5.81 8.46
N TRP A 54 15.76 5.20 8.14
CA TRP A 54 14.70 5.77 7.32
C TRP A 54 13.34 5.26 7.81
N ILE A 55 12.27 6.01 7.54
CA ILE A 55 10.88 5.55 7.69
C ILE A 55 10.19 5.58 6.34
N ALA A 56 9.15 4.76 6.17
CA ALA A 56 8.38 4.73 4.95
C ALA A 56 6.88 4.67 5.25
N GLY A 57 6.11 5.47 4.51
CA GLY A 57 4.66 5.35 4.38
C GLY A 57 4.32 4.57 3.12
N PHE A 58 3.48 3.54 3.26
CA PHE A 58 3.04 2.69 2.15
C PHE A 58 1.55 2.92 1.89
N ASP A 59 1.22 3.31 0.66
CA ASP A 59 -0.14 3.31 0.13
C ASP A 59 -0.45 1.91 -0.42
N PHE A 60 -0.98 1.05 0.44
CA PHE A 60 -1.42 -0.28 0.08
C PHE A 60 -2.91 -0.30 -0.25
N PRO A 61 -3.33 -0.94 -1.36
CA PRO A 61 -4.73 -1.04 -1.74
C PRO A 61 -5.44 -2.17 -0.95
N PHE A 62 -5.43 -2.11 0.38
CA PHE A 62 -5.96 -3.16 1.25
C PHE A 62 -7.47 -3.05 1.54
N GLY A 63 -8.16 -2.00 1.06
CA GLY A 63 -9.54 -1.73 1.44
C GLY A 63 -10.45 -1.35 0.28
N GLN A 64 -11.75 -1.41 0.56
CA GLN A 64 -12.80 -0.83 -0.28
C GLN A 64 -13.25 0.52 0.28
N SER A 65 -14.02 1.27 -0.51
CA SER A 65 -14.61 2.53 -0.03
C SER A 65 -15.51 2.28 1.18
N ARG A 66 -15.51 3.21 2.16
CA ARG A 66 -16.38 3.11 3.35
C ARG A 66 -17.86 2.98 2.95
N LYS A 67 -18.29 3.70 1.92
CA LYS A 67 -19.66 3.64 1.39
C LYS A 67 -20.01 2.21 0.97
N PHE A 68 -19.15 1.58 0.17
CA PHE A 68 -19.35 0.20 -0.28
C PHE A 68 -19.43 -0.77 0.91
N ILE A 69 -18.48 -0.70 1.84
CA ILE A 69 -18.47 -1.57 3.05
C ILE A 69 -19.77 -1.45 3.85
N ARG A 70 -20.28 -0.24 4.03
CA ARG A 70 -21.55 0.02 4.71
C ARG A 70 -22.74 -0.56 3.93
N GLU A 71 -22.76 -0.41 2.61
CA GLU A 71 -23.87 -0.87 1.76
C GLU A 71 -23.98 -2.40 1.72
N ILE A 72 -22.85 -3.12 1.72
CA ILE A 72 -22.83 -4.59 1.75
C ILE A 72 -22.98 -5.17 3.17
N GLY A 73 -23.19 -4.32 4.18
CA GLY A 73 -23.40 -4.73 5.57
C GLY A 73 -22.16 -5.30 6.26
N TRP A 74 -20.96 -4.96 5.78
CA TRP A 74 -19.71 -5.42 6.38
C TRP A 74 -19.27 -4.52 7.54
N PRO A 75 -18.39 -5.01 8.45
CA PRO A 75 -17.91 -4.20 9.56
C PRO A 75 -17.16 -2.95 9.09
N GLU A 76 -17.56 -1.77 9.59
CA GLU A 76 -16.97 -0.48 9.18
C GLU A 76 -15.64 -0.15 9.87
N ASN A 77 -15.32 -0.81 10.99
CA ASN A 77 -14.04 -0.64 11.65
C ASN A 77 -12.97 -1.50 10.97
N TRP A 78 -11.76 -0.94 10.81
CA TRP A 78 -10.68 -1.57 10.03
C TRP A 78 -10.34 -2.98 10.51
N GLU A 79 -10.22 -3.17 11.82
CA GLU A 79 -9.80 -4.44 12.41
C GLU A 79 -10.83 -5.56 12.14
N ALA A 80 -12.12 -5.27 12.32
CA ALA A 80 -13.19 -6.22 12.03
C ALA A 80 -13.36 -6.44 10.51
N PHE A 81 -13.18 -5.40 9.68
CA PHE A 81 -13.14 -5.54 8.23
C PHE A 81 -12.05 -6.53 7.81
N VAL A 82 -10.82 -6.37 8.32
CA VAL A 82 -9.69 -7.26 8.00
C VAL A 82 -9.97 -8.69 8.47
N ARG A 83 -10.48 -8.88 9.69
CA ARG A 83 -10.86 -10.21 10.19
C ARG A 83 -11.93 -10.88 9.34
N HIS A 84 -12.98 -10.12 8.98
CA HIS A 84 -14.06 -10.60 8.13
C HIS A 84 -13.55 -11.00 6.76
N ALA A 85 -12.84 -10.10 6.07
CA ALA A 85 -12.23 -10.37 4.76
C ALA A 85 -11.31 -11.60 4.79
N ALA A 86 -10.49 -11.75 5.83
CA ALA A 86 -9.61 -12.91 6.00
C ALA A 86 -10.40 -14.23 6.14
N SER A 87 -11.52 -14.22 6.88
CA SER A 87 -12.34 -15.43 7.08
C SER A 87 -13.01 -15.96 5.80
N LEU A 88 -13.20 -15.11 4.79
CA LEU A 88 -13.79 -15.50 3.50
C LEU A 88 -12.80 -16.27 2.60
N GLY A 89 -11.50 -16.13 2.87
CA GLY A 89 -10.45 -16.56 1.95
C GLY A 89 -10.53 -15.85 0.59
N ARG A 90 -9.65 -16.23 -0.34
CA ARG A 90 -9.55 -15.55 -1.65
C ARG A 90 -10.81 -15.71 -2.50
N ALA A 91 -11.39 -16.91 -2.53
CA ALA A 91 -12.57 -17.20 -3.35
C ALA A 91 -13.81 -16.49 -2.80
N GLY A 92 -14.13 -16.68 -1.51
CA GLY A 92 -15.28 -16.05 -0.89
C GLY A 92 -15.20 -14.52 -0.87
N PHE A 93 -13.99 -13.95 -0.70
CA PHE A 93 -13.83 -12.50 -0.82
C PHE A 93 -14.18 -12.02 -2.23
N ARG A 94 -13.76 -12.75 -3.27
CA ARG A 94 -14.07 -12.39 -4.65
C ARG A 94 -15.56 -12.47 -4.95
N ASP A 95 -16.20 -13.56 -4.55
CA ASP A 95 -17.64 -13.75 -4.74
C ASP A 95 -18.44 -12.62 -4.08
N ALA A 96 -18.00 -12.16 -2.89
CA ALA A 96 -18.64 -11.04 -2.20
C ALA A 96 -18.40 -9.67 -2.86
N MET A 97 -17.38 -9.52 -3.71
CA MET A 97 -17.15 -8.28 -4.49
C MET A 97 -17.88 -8.29 -5.83
N ASP A 98 -18.26 -9.47 -6.33
CA ASP A 98 -18.94 -9.67 -7.61
C ASP A 98 -20.49 -9.70 -7.46
N ALA A 99 -21.00 -9.71 -6.22
CA ALA A 99 -22.43 -9.69 -5.87
C ALA A 99 -23.00 -8.26 -5.78
#